data_AF-A0A382IL38-F1
#
_entry.id   AF-A0A382IL38-F1
#
_cell.length_a   1.000
_cell.length_b   1.000
_cell.length_c   1.000
_cell.angle_alpha   90.00
_cell.angle_beta   90.00
_cell.angle_gamma   90.00
#
_symmetry.space_group_name_H-M   'P 1'
#
loop_
_entity.id
_entity.type
_entity.pdbx_description
1 polymer ?
#
loop_
_entity_poly.entity_id
_entity_poly.type
_entity_poly.pdbx_seq_one_letter_code
_entity_poly.pdbx_strand_id
1 'polypeptide(L)'
;MRVIPPGNKNPQKPLIIKNFIEGVNRAGDQGLVINSWQIVNADVSVIQGFVHKDSKQTRHLLLRKNVYENQIKLKKKCLIVDSSLFLWADPKQEKTYLRYGFNGIFPNTAEYCNETPDPARWEKIKKDLNVDLKP
;
A
#
# COMPACT_ATOMS: atom_id res chain seq x y z
N MET A 1 -9.17 -5.28 5.60
CA MET A 1 -10.13 -5.71 4.54
C MET A 1 -11.29 -4.75 4.33
N ARG A 2 -12.00 -4.25 5.37
CA ARG A 2 -13.12 -3.30 5.21
C ARG A 2 -12.75 -1.92 4.62
N VAL A 3 -11.46 -1.62 4.49
CA VAL A 3 -10.92 -0.43 3.80
C VAL A 3 -10.95 -0.53 2.27
N ILE A 4 -11.25 -1.70 1.72
CA ILE A 4 -11.45 -1.93 0.28
C ILE A 4 -12.92 -1.62 -0.04
N PRO A 5 -13.23 -0.88 -1.13
CA PRO A 5 -14.59 -0.52 -1.48
C PRO A 5 -15.51 -1.75 -1.64
N PRO A 6 -16.78 -1.65 -1.22
CA PRO A 6 -17.76 -2.70 -1.45
C PRO A 6 -17.96 -2.92 -2.96
N GLY A 7 -18.14 -4.18 -3.38
CA GLY A 7 -18.34 -4.54 -4.79
C GLY A 7 -17.06 -4.55 -5.64
N ASN A 8 -15.87 -4.49 -5.02
CA ASN A 8 -14.62 -4.60 -5.76
C ASN A 8 -14.49 -5.97 -6.47
N LYS A 9 -14.44 -5.94 -7.80
CA LYS A 9 -14.29 -7.14 -8.65
C LYS A 9 -12.83 -7.54 -8.88
N ASN A 10 -11.85 -6.68 -8.54
CA ASN A 10 -10.44 -6.98 -8.77
C ASN A 10 -9.88 -7.85 -7.62
N PRO A 11 -9.54 -9.13 -7.87
CA PRO A 11 -9.05 -10.04 -6.83
C PRO A 11 -7.67 -9.67 -6.28
N GLN A 12 -6.87 -8.88 -7.02
CA GLN A 12 -5.53 -8.48 -6.59
C GLN A 12 -5.58 -7.57 -5.35
N LYS A 13 -6.62 -6.75 -5.18
CA LYS A 13 -6.69 -5.79 -4.06
C LYS A 13 -6.65 -6.46 -2.68
N PRO A 14 -7.49 -7.47 -2.40
CA PRO A 14 -7.34 -8.32 -1.22
C PRO A 14 -5.97 -8.97 -1.05
N LEU A 15 -5.36 -9.42 -2.15
CA LEU A 15 -4.10 -10.17 -2.12
C LEU A 15 -2.93 -9.32 -1.64
N ILE A 16 -2.92 -8.00 -1.91
CA ILE A 16 -1.89 -7.08 -1.41
C ILE A 16 -1.76 -7.19 0.12
N ILE A 17 -2.89 -7.06 0.83
CA ILE A 17 -2.91 -7.09 2.29
C ILE A 17 -2.56 -8.51 2.79
N LYS A 18 -3.12 -9.54 2.17
CA LYS A 18 -2.87 -10.93 2.57
C LYS A 18 -1.40 -11.32 2.41
N ASN A 19 -0.82 -11.08 1.24
CA ASN A 19 0.56 -11.44 0.93
C ASN A 19 1.56 -10.65 1.79
N PHE A 20 1.28 -9.38 2.07
CA PHE A 20 2.13 -8.59 2.96
C PHE A 20 2.14 -9.17 4.38
N ILE A 21 0.96 -9.46 4.95
CA ILE A 21 0.83 -10.05 6.29
C ILE A 21 1.43 -11.45 6.35
N GLU A 22 1.29 -12.23 5.28
CA GLU A 22 1.96 -13.52 5.14
C GLU A 22 3.49 -13.38 5.16
N GLY A 23 4.04 -12.39 4.47
CA GLY A 23 5.48 -12.06 4.53
C GLY A 23 5.94 -11.68 5.94
N VAL A 24 5.17 -10.85 6.65
CA VAL A 24 5.43 -10.48 8.05
C VAL A 24 5.52 -11.73 8.94
N ASN A 25 4.53 -12.62 8.83
CA ASN A 25 4.50 -13.86 9.61
C ASN A 25 5.69 -14.78 9.26
N ARG A 26 6.07 -14.87 7.99
CA ARG A 26 7.24 -15.66 7.55
C ARG A 26 8.57 -15.08 8.04
N ALA A 27 8.64 -13.77 8.26
CA ALA A 27 9.81 -13.11 8.82
C ALA A 27 9.95 -13.29 10.34
N GLY A 28 8.93 -13.84 11.01
CA GLY A 28 8.90 -14.10 12.46
C GLY A 28 8.12 -13.07 13.28
N ASP A 29 7.59 -12.03 12.65
CA ASP A 29 6.72 -11.03 13.28
C ASP A 29 5.26 -11.51 13.35
N GLN A 30 4.42 -10.78 14.10
CA GLN A 30 2.99 -11.08 14.24
C GLN A 30 2.13 -10.17 13.35
N GLY A 31 1.52 -10.76 12.32
CA GLY A 31 0.64 -10.09 11.39
C GLY A 31 -0.80 -10.62 11.43
N LEU A 32 -1.78 -9.70 11.44
CA LEU A 32 -3.20 -10.03 11.46
C LEU A 32 -3.97 -9.32 10.34
N VAL A 33 -4.78 -10.07 9.60
CA VAL A 33 -5.69 -9.52 8.59
C VAL A 33 -7.02 -9.13 9.24
N ILE A 34 -7.27 -7.82 9.39
CA ILE A 34 -8.50 -7.30 10.00
C ILE A 34 -9.65 -7.18 8.99
N ASN A 35 -10.78 -7.83 9.27
CA ASN A 35 -12.03 -7.71 8.50
C ASN A 35 -13.19 -7.09 9.30
N SER A 36 -12.88 -6.18 10.22
CA SER A 36 -13.85 -5.42 11.01
C SER A 36 -13.84 -3.93 10.65
N TRP A 37 -14.81 -3.19 11.20
CA TRP A 37 -14.84 -1.72 11.17
C TRP A 37 -14.14 -1.09 12.37
N GLN A 38 -13.58 -1.90 13.27
CA GLN A 38 -12.86 -1.44 14.44
C GLN A 38 -11.40 -1.21 14.10
N ILE A 39 -10.82 -0.18 14.71
CA ILE A 39 -9.39 0.09 14.64
C ILE A 39 -8.73 -0.77 15.70
N VAL A 40 -7.67 -1.48 15.30
CA VAL A 40 -6.88 -2.31 16.19
C VAL A 40 -5.55 -1.63 16.41
N ASN A 41 -5.06 -1.61 17.65
CA ASN A 41 -3.74 -1.09 17.96
C ASN A 41 -2.67 -2.02 17.40
N ALA A 42 -1.72 -1.46 16.66
CA ALA A 42 -0.59 -2.17 16.08
C ALA A 42 0.64 -1.27 16.00
N ASP A 43 1.83 -1.86 15.99
CA ASP A 43 3.07 -1.12 15.73
C ASP A 43 3.12 -0.59 14.29
N VAL A 44 2.55 -1.38 13.36
CA VAL A 44 2.41 -1.04 11.95
C VAL A 44 1.01 -1.41 11.47
N SER A 45 0.27 -0.45 10.92
CA SER A 45 -0.97 -0.73 10.17
C SER A 45 -0.72 -0.67 8.66
N VAL A 46 -1.27 -1.64 7.92
CA VAL A 46 -1.17 -1.72 6.45
C VAL A 46 -2.54 -1.42 5.83
N ILE A 47 -2.60 -0.42 4.96
CA ILE A 47 -3.82 -0.04 4.23
C ILE A 47 -3.55 0.09 2.74
N GLN A 48 -4.58 -0.17 1.94
CA GLN A 48 -4.51 0.05 0.50
C GLN A 48 -5.16 1.40 0.15
N GLY A 49 -4.42 2.27 -0.53
CA GLY A 49 -4.79 3.61 -0.94
C GLY A 49 -4.72 4.64 0.18
N PHE A 50 -4.72 5.93 -0.20
CA PHE A 50 -4.72 7.07 0.71
C PHE A 50 -6.06 7.84 0.62
N VAL A 51 -6.31 8.74 1.58
CA VAL A 51 -7.49 9.62 1.59
C VAL A 51 -7.02 11.07 1.58
N HIS A 52 -7.27 11.76 0.48
CA HIS A 52 -7.04 13.20 0.36
C HIS A 52 -8.17 14.01 1.01
N LYS A 53 -7.95 15.31 1.25
CA LYS A 53 -8.93 16.21 1.87
C LYS A 53 -10.30 16.21 1.16
N ASP A 54 -10.30 16.11 -0.16
CA ASP A 54 -11.51 16.14 -1.00
C ASP A 54 -12.12 14.76 -1.26
N SER A 55 -11.65 13.72 -0.56
CA SER A 55 -12.17 12.36 -0.73
C SER A 55 -13.61 12.25 -0.25
N LYS A 56 -14.41 11.45 -0.94
CA LYS A 56 -15.79 11.13 -0.52
C LYS A 56 -15.81 10.56 0.90
N GLN A 57 -16.82 10.92 1.70
CA GLN A 57 -17.00 10.42 3.06
C GLN A 57 -17.72 9.06 3.11
N THR A 58 -17.27 8.11 2.30
CA THR A 58 -17.82 6.75 2.34
C THR A 58 -17.19 5.95 3.50
N ARG A 59 -17.93 4.97 4.02
CA ARG A 59 -17.53 4.23 5.23
C ARG A 59 -16.12 3.61 5.16
N HIS A 60 -15.73 3.05 4.01
CA HIS A 60 -14.40 2.43 3.83
C HIS A 60 -13.26 3.47 3.74
N LEU A 61 -13.52 4.66 3.17
CA LEU A 61 -12.56 5.77 3.14
C LEU A 61 -12.41 6.38 4.54
N LEU A 62 -13.50 6.53 5.30
CA LEU A 62 -13.43 6.97 6.69
C LEU A 62 -12.64 5.99 7.56
N LEU A 63 -12.86 4.67 7.41
CA LEU A 63 -12.06 3.67 8.13
C LEU A 63 -10.57 3.79 7.79
N ARG A 64 -10.23 3.95 6.51
CA ARG A 64 -8.84 4.12 6.05
C ARG A 64 -8.20 5.37 6.67
N LYS A 65 -8.91 6.49 6.65
CA LYS A 65 -8.46 7.75 7.29
C LYS A 65 -8.23 7.55 8.78
N ASN A 66 -9.19 6.94 9.49
CA ASN A 66 -9.09 6.77 10.94
C ASN A 66 -7.95 5.81 11.34
N VAL A 67 -7.70 4.75 10.57
CA VAL A 67 -6.55 3.86 10.80
C VAL A 67 -5.24 4.63 10.69
N TYR A 68 -5.08 5.43 9.62
CA TYR A 68 -3.90 6.27 9.43
C TYR A 68 -3.73 7.27 10.57
N GLU A 69 -4.76 8.06 10.87
CA GLU A 69 -4.71 9.09 11.92
C GLU A 69 -4.44 8.49 13.31
N ASN A 70 -5.01 7.32 13.62
CA ASN A 70 -4.73 6.62 14.86
C ASN A 70 -3.25 6.22 14.99
N GLN A 71 -2.65 5.64 13.93
CA GLN A 71 -1.23 5.29 13.95
C GLN A 71 -0.34 6.52 14.17
N ILE A 72 -0.60 7.62 13.45
CA ILE A 72 0.19 8.84 13.57
C ILE A 72 0.04 9.45 14.98
N LYS A 73 -1.17 9.50 15.52
CA LYS A 73 -1.44 9.97 16.89
C LYS A 73 -0.67 9.16 17.94
N LEU A 74 -0.57 7.85 17.75
CA LEU A 74 0.16 6.94 18.65
C LEU A 74 1.68 6.92 18.38
N LYS A 75 2.20 7.77 17.48
CA LYS A 75 3.61 7.78 17.04
C LYS A 75 4.07 6.42 16.50
N LYS A 76 3.16 5.67 15.89
CA LYS A 76 3.40 4.37 15.23
C LYS A 76 3.45 4.56 13.71
N LYS A 77 3.69 3.48 12.97
CA LYS A 77 3.84 3.53 11.51
C LYS A 77 2.57 3.10 10.79
N CYS A 78 2.30 3.68 9.63
CA CYS A 78 1.26 3.22 8.71
C CYS A 78 1.86 3.00 7.32
N LEU A 79 1.84 1.76 6.83
CA LEU A 79 2.21 1.43 5.47
C LEU A 79 1.01 1.64 4.55
N ILE A 80 1.17 2.50 3.55
CA ILE A 80 0.16 2.78 2.55
C ILE A 80 0.60 2.15 1.24
N VAL A 81 -0.16 1.18 0.74
CA VAL A 81 0.09 0.57 -0.57
C VAL A 81 -0.86 1.17 -1.60
N ASP A 82 -0.31 1.71 -2.67
CA ASP A 82 -1.05 2.34 -3.75
C ASP A 82 -0.97 1.51 -5.04
N SER A 83 -1.82 1.84 -6.02
CA SER A 83 -1.76 1.19 -7.33
C SER A 83 -0.40 1.40 -8.01
N SER A 84 -0.15 0.59 -9.04
CA SER A 84 1.07 0.71 -9.85
C SER A 84 1.23 2.13 -10.40
N LEU A 85 2.44 2.70 -10.28
CA LEU A 85 2.81 3.91 -11.02
C LEU A 85 2.91 3.66 -12.53
N PHE A 86 2.95 2.38 -12.92
CA PHE A 86 3.17 1.94 -14.29
C PHE A 86 1.88 1.55 -15.01
N LEU A 87 0.70 1.93 -14.52
CA LEU A 87 -0.57 1.63 -15.20
C LEU A 87 -0.63 2.18 -16.65
N TRP A 88 0.18 3.18 -16.99
CA TRP A 88 0.30 3.67 -18.37
C TRP A 88 1.04 2.69 -19.30
N ALA A 89 1.95 1.87 -18.76
CA ALA A 89 2.73 0.85 -19.47
C ALA A 89 2.17 -0.57 -19.29
N ASP A 90 1.49 -0.82 -18.16
CA ASP A 90 0.81 -2.06 -17.82
C ASP A 90 -0.63 -1.77 -17.34
N PRO A 91 -1.56 -1.45 -18.26
CA PRO A 91 -2.93 -1.03 -17.89
C PRO A 91 -3.74 -2.11 -17.19
N LYS A 92 -3.37 -3.38 -17.38
CA LYS A 92 -4.02 -4.54 -16.74
C LYS A 92 -3.36 -4.92 -15.42
N GLN A 93 -2.26 -4.26 -15.04
CA GLN A 93 -1.48 -4.53 -13.83
C GLN A 93 -1.04 -6.02 -13.76
N GLU A 94 -0.61 -6.57 -14.89
CA GLU A 94 -0.17 -7.96 -15.02
C GLU A 94 1.18 -8.22 -14.34
N LYS A 95 2.07 -7.22 -14.30
CA LYS A 95 3.39 -7.32 -13.66
C LYS A 95 3.35 -7.11 -12.16
N THR A 96 2.21 -6.63 -11.64
CA THR A 96 1.96 -6.48 -10.19
C THR A 96 2.95 -5.57 -9.45
N TYR A 97 3.65 -4.67 -10.15
CA TYR A 97 4.46 -3.65 -9.50
C TYR A 97 3.57 -2.70 -8.71
N LEU A 98 3.83 -2.57 -7.42
CA LEU A 98 3.09 -1.73 -6.49
C LEU A 98 4.01 -0.68 -5.89
N ARG A 99 3.44 0.48 -5.60
CA ARG A 99 4.11 1.48 -4.78
C ARG A 99 3.62 1.36 -3.35
N TYR A 100 4.53 1.45 -2.38
CA TYR A 100 4.19 1.52 -0.98
C TYR A 100 5.08 2.53 -0.27
N GLY A 101 4.60 3.10 0.83
CA GLY A 101 5.40 3.99 1.65
C GLY A 101 4.86 4.10 3.08
N PHE A 102 5.77 4.33 4.03
CA PHE A 102 5.41 4.59 5.41
C PHE A 102 5.03 6.04 5.61
N ASN A 103 3.92 6.26 6.32
CA ASN A 103 3.44 7.57 6.80
C ASN A 103 3.16 8.61 5.70
N GLY A 104 3.05 8.21 4.44
CA GLY A 104 2.73 9.11 3.35
C GLY A 104 2.63 8.38 2.00
N ILE A 105 2.35 9.16 0.96
CA ILE A 105 2.33 8.69 -0.44
C ILE A 105 3.10 9.61 -1.41
N PHE A 106 3.63 10.73 -0.91
CA PHE A 106 4.41 11.67 -1.72
C PHE A 106 5.90 11.53 -1.41
N PRO A 107 6.79 11.83 -2.37
CA PRO A 107 8.24 11.73 -2.17
C PRO A 107 8.76 12.44 -0.92
N ASN A 108 8.16 13.57 -0.54
CA ASN A 108 8.56 14.38 0.60
C ASN A 108 7.88 14.00 1.94
N THR A 109 6.94 13.05 1.93
CA THR A 109 6.17 12.68 3.14
C THR A 109 6.25 11.20 3.48
N ALA A 110 6.52 10.34 2.50
CA ALA A 110 6.58 8.91 2.69
C ALA A 110 8.03 8.44 2.82
N GLU A 111 8.23 7.41 3.63
CA GLU A 111 9.48 6.64 3.60
C GLU A 111 9.27 5.34 2.78
N TYR A 112 10.08 5.16 1.73
CA TYR A 112 9.98 4.10 0.71
C TYR A 112 10.93 2.91 0.95
N CYS A 113 11.68 2.88 2.05
CA CYS A 113 12.66 1.84 2.36
C CYS A 113 13.70 1.69 1.25
N ASN A 114 14.17 2.84 0.74
CA ASN A 114 15.03 2.93 -0.43
C ASN A 114 16.37 3.61 -0.12
N GLU A 115 16.83 3.55 1.13
CA GLU A 115 18.16 4.06 1.52
C GLU A 115 19.29 3.36 0.74
N THR A 116 19.14 2.06 0.49
CA THR A 116 20.08 1.23 -0.30
C THR A 116 19.32 0.52 -1.42
N PRO A 117 18.87 1.26 -2.46
CA PRO A 117 18.07 0.67 -3.51
C PRO A 117 18.95 -0.24 -4.35
N ASP A 118 18.50 -1.47 -4.59
CA ASP A 118 19.14 -2.38 -5.53
C ASP A 118 18.93 -1.85 -6.97
N PRO A 119 19.99 -1.38 -7.66
CA PRO A 119 19.87 -0.80 -9.00
C PRO A 119 19.37 -1.82 -10.03
N ALA A 120 19.57 -3.12 -9.81
CA ALA A 120 19.08 -4.17 -10.71
C ALA A 120 17.54 -4.24 -10.74
N ARG A 121 16.85 -3.73 -9.70
CA ARG A 121 15.39 -3.65 -9.70
C ARG A 121 14.85 -2.75 -10.80
N TRP A 122 15.53 -1.63 -11.07
CA TRP A 122 15.12 -0.71 -12.12
C TRP A 122 15.28 -1.34 -13.50
N GLU A 123 16.41 -1.98 -13.77
CA GLU A 123 16.64 -2.71 -15.03
C GLU A 123 15.60 -3.82 -15.26
N LYS A 124 15.23 -4.54 -14.20
CA LYS A 124 14.13 -5.51 -14.27
C LYS A 124 12.80 -4.85 -14.63
N ILE A 125 12.44 -3.74 -13.96
CA ILE A 125 11.19 -3.01 -14.24
C ILE A 125 11.17 -2.51 -15.70
N LYS A 126 12.27 -1.93 -16.18
CA LYS A 126 12.40 -1.48 -17.57
C LYS A 126 12.15 -2.60 -18.56
N LYS A 127 12.77 -3.76 -18.35
CA LYS A 127 12.61 -4.94 -19.19
C LYS A 127 11.20 -5.52 -19.12
N ASP A 128 10.66 -5.69 -17.92
CA ASP A 128 9.35 -6.30 -17.70
C ASP A 128 8.21 -5.44 -18.29
N LEU A 129 8.37 -4.11 -18.29
CA LEU A 129 7.39 -3.16 -18.83
C LEU A 129 7.71 -2.67 -20.26
N ASN A 130 8.87 -3.04 -20.81
CA ASN A 130 9.39 -2.53 -22.08
C ASN A 130 9.40 -0.99 -22.14
N VAL A 131 9.95 -0.35 -21.11
CA VAL A 131 10.03 1.11 -21.00
C VAL A 131 11.48 1.59 -20.95
N ASP A 132 11.74 2.71 -21.62
CA ASP A 132 12.99 3.43 -21.53
C ASP A 132 12.70 4.89 -21.14
N LEU A 133 13.13 5.29 -19.95
CA LEU A 133 12.91 6.64 -19.42
C LEU A 133 14.17 7.47 -19.61
N LYS A 134 13.99 8.73 -20.02
CA LYS A 134 15.08 9.70 -20.05
C LYS A 134 15.43 10.12 -18.62
N PRO A 135 16.71 10.44 -18.34
CA PRO A 135 17.15 11.00 -17.06
C PRO A 135 16.37 12.25 -16.67
#